data_AF-A0A3S9HH78-F1
#
_entry.id   AF-A0A3S9HH78-F1
#
_cell.length_a   1.000
_cell.length_b   1.000
_cell.length_c   1.000
_cell.angle_alpha   90.00
_cell.angle_beta   90.00
_cell.angle_gamma   90.00
#
_symmetry.space_group_name_H-M   'P 1'
#
loop_
_entity.id
_entity.type
_entity.pdbx_description
1 polymer ?
#
loop_
_entity_poly.entity_id
_entity_poly.type
_entity_poly.pdbx_seq_one_letter_code
_entity_poly.pdbx_strand_id
1 'polypeptide(L)'
;MQKIKRYSSVSIVLIVLCGIVALLSRLGEARGVLVPLFIANPGSEGLNDILHGQIWRLVTPMFIHFGIMHFVFNMMWVWDLGKLIQAKKGAGFYILFVLVVASLSNLAQYLFTHSPYFGGMSGVVYGLFGYIWIRGRYDAKFSADLPKTTVNMMLIWFLLCWTGLLGPIANWAHTVGLVVGALWAFLGTRALPAMTAADRAPQNQRLEYLSMADMLLLEEQRRWVREHYLPEAEHKYESVEGKLSIIDAIVQQNAGSQKLRQLKQMLALDTALADALVQDTGAQWAVLADDDKRVPVLMKEGARMQVLAVNAISTLLQRGEAIVVQQLFEDARLRLLQE
;
A
#
# COMPACT_ATOMS: atom_id res chain seq x y z
N MET A 1 -10.38 -6.06 -23.38
CA MET A 1 -11.26 -5.66 -22.26
C MET A 1 -11.42 -6.83 -21.30
N GLN A 2 -10.64 -6.86 -20.20
CA GLN A 2 -10.78 -7.86 -19.14
C GLN A 2 -11.99 -7.49 -18.28
N LYS A 3 -12.95 -8.41 -18.14
CA LYS A 3 -14.21 -8.19 -17.39
C LYS A 3 -13.89 -7.80 -15.95
N ILE A 4 -14.28 -6.59 -15.53
CA ILE A 4 -14.34 -6.18 -14.13
C ILE A 4 -15.30 -7.16 -13.43
N LYS A 5 -14.78 -8.15 -12.71
CA LYS A 5 -15.59 -9.01 -11.86
C LYS A 5 -16.23 -8.12 -10.78
N ARG A 6 -17.58 -8.16 -10.69
CA ARG A 6 -18.44 -7.42 -9.74
C ARG A 6 -18.16 -7.81 -8.28
N TYR A 7 -17.02 -7.42 -7.71
CA TYR A 7 -16.62 -7.78 -6.34
C TYR A 7 -17.04 -6.75 -5.26
N SER A 8 -18.11 -5.98 -5.48
CA SER A 8 -18.52 -4.93 -4.53
C SER A 8 -19.92 -5.10 -3.93
N SER A 9 -20.52 -6.29 -4.02
CA SER A 9 -21.92 -6.49 -3.59
C SER A 9 -22.14 -6.17 -2.11
N VAL A 10 -21.22 -6.55 -1.21
CA VAL A 10 -21.38 -6.30 0.24
C VAL A 10 -21.22 -4.82 0.56
N SER A 11 -20.22 -4.13 -0.03
CA SER A 11 -20.06 -2.69 0.18
C SER A 11 -21.28 -1.90 -0.30
N ILE A 12 -21.86 -2.28 -1.44
CA ILE A 12 -23.09 -1.66 -1.94
C ILE A 12 -24.24 -1.86 -0.95
N VAL A 13 -24.44 -3.08 -0.47
CA VAL A 13 -25.48 -3.38 0.52
C VAL A 13 -25.29 -2.55 1.79
N LEU A 14 -24.07 -2.49 2.33
CA LEU A 14 -23.76 -1.67 3.51
C LEU A 14 -24.06 -0.18 3.26
N ILE A 15 -23.64 0.36 2.12
CA ILE A 15 -23.89 1.76 1.75
C ILE A 15 -25.39 2.04 1.63
N VAL A 16 -26.15 1.14 1.01
CA VAL A 16 -27.61 1.27 0.88
C VAL A 16 -28.29 1.22 2.24
N LEU A 17 -27.91 0.27 3.12
CA LEU A 17 -28.47 0.18 4.47
C LEU A 17 -28.17 1.43 5.31
N CYS A 18 -26.91 1.91 5.27
CA CYS A 18 -26.53 3.17 5.90
C CYS A 18 -27.35 4.34 5.32
N GLY A 19 -27.56 4.37 4.00
CA GLY A 19 -28.34 5.41 3.31
C GLY A 19 -29.81 5.41 3.72
N ILE A 20 -30.42 4.23 3.87
CA ILE A 20 -31.79 4.09 4.36
C ILE A 20 -31.90 4.62 5.80
N VAL A 21 -30.99 4.22 6.69
CA VAL A 21 -30.98 4.71 8.09
C VAL A 21 -30.74 6.21 8.14
N ALA A 22 -29.81 6.73 7.34
CA ALA A 22 -29.54 8.17 7.23
C ALA A 22 -30.76 8.94 6.75
N LEU A 23 -31.51 8.43 5.76
CA LEU A 23 -32.73 9.06 5.26
C LEU A 23 -33.85 9.05 6.32
N LEU A 24 -34.15 7.89 6.89
CA LEU A 24 -35.23 7.72 7.87
C LEU A 24 -34.96 8.52 9.15
N SER A 25 -33.71 8.61 9.58
CA SER A 25 -33.31 9.39 10.76
C SER A 25 -33.10 10.88 10.48
N ARG A 26 -33.24 11.35 9.22
CA ARG A 26 -32.88 12.71 8.79
C ARG A 26 -31.47 13.09 9.23
N LEU A 27 -30.50 12.25 8.86
CA LEU A 27 -29.09 12.38 9.24
C LEU A 27 -28.89 12.52 10.77
N GLY A 28 -29.69 11.76 11.52
CA GLY A 28 -29.62 11.64 12.97
C GLY A 28 -30.44 12.65 13.78
N GLU A 29 -31.18 13.55 13.15
CA GLU A 29 -32.09 14.48 13.84
C GLU A 29 -33.28 13.76 14.48
N ALA A 30 -33.86 12.78 13.80
CA ALA A 30 -35.01 12.00 14.29
C ALA A 30 -34.55 10.88 15.24
N ARG A 31 -34.11 11.24 16.46
CA ARG A 31 -33.53 10.31 17.45
C ARG A 31 -34.43 9.12 17.78
N GLY A 32 -35.75 9.28 17.76
CA GLY A 32 -36.69 8.18 18.01
C GLY A 32 -36.51 6.99 17.05
N VAL A 33 -36.13 7.26 15.80
CA VAL A 33 -35.84 6.23 14.78
C VAL A 33 -34.54 5.47 15.12
N LEU A 34 -33.62 6.11 15.84
CA LEU A 34 -32.30 5.57 16.15
C LEU A 34 -32.25 4.74 17.44
N VAL A 35 -33.23 4.90 18.35
CA VAL A 35 -33.27 4.18 19.64
C VAL A 35 -33.07 2.66 19.49
N PRO A 36 -33.71 1.97 18.53
CA PRO A 36 -33.51 0.52 18.35
C PRO A 36 -32.11 0.14 17.83
N LEU A 37 -31.39 1.10 17.24
CA LEU A 37 -30.08 0.88 16.61
C LEU A 37 -28.91 1.22 17.54
N PHE A 38 -29.13 2.04 18.58
CA PHE A 38 -28.10 2.33 19.57
C PHE A 38 -27.67 1.08 20.34
N ILE A 39 -26.43 1.14 20.87
CA ILE A 39 -25.85 0.01 21.63
C ILE A 39 -26.60 -0.28 22.93
N ALA A 40 -27.23 0.75 23.52
CA ALA A 40 -28.10 0.66 24.67
C ALA A 40 -29.24 1.68 24.50
N ASN A 41 -30.40 1.39 25.09
CA ASN A 41 -31.50 2.35 25.16
C ASN A 41 -31.08 3.57 25.98
N PRO A 42 -31.46 4.80 25.56
CA PRO A 42 -31.28 5.98 26.40
C PRO A 42 -31.90 5.79 27.79
N GLY A 43 -31.11 5.95 28.83
CA GLY A 43 -31.55 5.73 30.23
C GLY A 43 -31.44 4.29 30.73
N SER A 44 -31.05 3.32 29.88
CA SER A 44 -30.68 1.98 30.35
C SER A 44 -29.37 2.03 31.15
N GLU A 45 -29.33 1.29 32.26
CA GLU A 45 -28.10 1.05 33.00
C GLU A 45 -27.24 0.02 32.27
N GLY A 46 -26.08 0.45 31.79
CA GLY A 46 -25.10 -0.43 31.15
C GLY A 46 -25.64 -1.18 29.92
N LEU A 47 -25.15 -2.41 29.74
CA LEU A 47 -25.45 -3.28 28.60
C LEU A 47 -26.63 -4.23 28.84
N ASN A 48 -27.55 -3.88 29.75
CA ASN A 48 -28.68 -4.74 30.11
C ASN A 48 -29.52 -5.16 28.90
N ASP A 49 -29.75 -4.28 27.93
CA ASP A 49 -30.47 -4.63 26.69
C ASP A 49 -29.82 -5.81 25.95
N ILE A 50 -28.49 -5.83 25.89
CA ILE A 50 -27.71 -6.88 25.21
C ILE A 50 -27.77 -8.18 26.00
N LEU A 51 -27.65 -8.10 27.33
CA LEU A 51 -27.77 -9.26 28.23
C LEU A 51 -29.15 -9.91 28.17
N HIS A 52 -30.21 -9.14 27.88
CA HIS A 52 -31.57 -9.63 27.67
C HIS A 52 -31.85 -10.06 26.21
N GLY A 53 -30.82 -10.23 25.39
CA GLY A 53 -30.93 -10.84 24.05
C GLY A 53 -30.93 -9.85 22.88
N GLN A 54 -30.80 -8.55 23.11
CA GLN A 54 -30.74 -7.55 22.02
C GLN A 54 -29.32 -7.47 21.41
N ILE A 55 -28.75 -8.61 21.05
CA ILE A 55 -27.34 -8.75 20.63
C ILE A 55 -26.99 -7.96 19.35
N TRP A 56 -27.98 -7.67 18.50
CA TRP A 56 -27.79 -6.85 17.30
C TRP A 56 -27.25 -5.45 17.63
N ARG A 57 -27.51 -4.94 18.84
CA ARG A 57 -27.04 -3.63 19.32
C ARG A 57 -25.53 -3.50 19.38
N LEU A 58 -24.79 -4.60 19.41
CA LEU A 58 -23.33 -4.56 19.26
C LEU A 58 -22.92 -4.05 17.86
N VAL A 59 -23.72 -4.34 16.84
CA VAL A 59 -23.42 -4.08 15.44
C VAL A 59 -24.16 -2.85 14.90
N THR A 60 -25.45 -2.73 15.20
CA THR A 60 -26.34 -1.73 14.58
C THR A 60 -25.91 -0.26 14.69
N PRO A 61 -25.15 0.21 15.70
CA PRO A 61 -24.65 1.58 15.72
C PRO A 61 -23.84 1.96 14.47
N MET A 62 -23.23 0.97 13.79
CA MET A 62 -22.45 1.24 12.57
C MET A 62 -23.27 1.86 11.43
N PHE A 63 -24.60 1.67 11.42
CA PHE A 63 -25.47 2.19 10.36
C PHE A 63 -25.91 3.65 10.58
N ILE A 64 -25.73 4.19 11.79
CA ILE A 64 -26.22 5.51 12.18
C ILE A 64 -25.23 6.58 11.72
N HIS A 65 -25.69 7.63 11.03
CA HIS A 65 -24.81 8.71 10.58
C HIS A 65 -25.40 10.08 10.90
N PHE A 66 -24.58 10.93 11.51
CA PHE A 66 -24.92 12.31 11.89
C PHE A 66 -24.34 13.31 10.90
N GLY A 67 -25.19 14.00 10.14
CA GLY A 67 -24.79 14.98 9.14
C GLY A 67 -24.22 14.40 7.83
N ILE A 68 -24.29 15.21 6.77
CA ILE A 68 -23.98 14.79 5.40
C ILE A 68 -22.50 14.43 5.21
N MET A 69 -21.59 15.24 5.76
CA MET A 69 -20.15 15.03 5.59
C MET A 69 -19.69 13.73 6.24
N HIS A 70 -20.19 13.45 7.45
CA HIS A 70 -19.90 12.21 8.15
C HIS A 70 -20.37 10.99 7.35
N PHE A 71 -21.58 11.04 6.78
CA PHE A 71 -22.09 9.97 5.91
C PHE A 71 -21.21 9.79 4.65
N VAL A 72 -20.98 10.85 3.89
CA VAL A 72 -20.24 10.79 2.62
C VAL A 72 -18.83 10.25 2.82
N PHE A 73 -18.07 10.75 3.80
CA PHE A 73 -16.72 10.28 4.05
C PHE A 73 -16.68 8.80 4.45
N ASN A 74 -17.59 8.35 5.30
CA ASN A 74 -17.66 6.94 5.67
C ASN A 74 -17.99 6.07 4.46
N MET A 75 -18.97 6.44 3.65
CA MET A 75 -19.39 5.62 2.51
C MET A 75 -18.31 5.56 1.43
N MET A 76 -17.57 6.65 1.22
CA MET A 76 -16.40 6.66 0.34
C MET A 76 -15.35 5.65 0.80
N TRP A 77 -14.97 5.64 2.09
CA TRP A 77 -13.99 4.67 2.59
C TRP A 77 -14.50 3.22 2.64
N VAL A 78 -15.78 3.01 2.94
CA VAL A 78 -16.44 1.69 2.87
C VAL A 78 -16.41 1.16 1.43
N TRP A 79 -16.60 2.04 0.44
CA TRP A 79 -16.49 1.70 -0.96
C TRP A 79 -15.06 1.33 -1.35
N ASP A 80 -14.11 2.23 -1.11
CA ASP A 80 -12.73 2.06 -1.60
C ASP A 80 -12.01 0.90 -0.88
N LEU A 81 -11.98 0.90 0.45
CA LEU A 81 -11.29 -0.13 1.23
C LEU A 81 -12.06 -1.45 1.22
N GLY A 82 -13.39 -1.39 1.27
CA GLY A 82 -14.24 -2.58 1.27
C GLY A 82 -14.15 -3.35 -0.04
N LYS A 83 -14.04 -2.67 -1.19
CA LYS A 83 -13.78 -3.32 -2.48
C LYS A 83 -12.44 -4.04 -2.50
N LEU A 84 -11.39 -3.39 -2.00
CA LEU A 84 -10.06 -3.98 -1.95
C LEU A 84 -10.07 -5.27 -1.11
N ILE A 85 -10.68 -5.23 0.08
CA ILE A 85 -10.81 -6.42 0.94
C ILE A 85 -11.65 -7.51 0.28
N GLN A 86 -12.79 -7.20 -0.34
CA GLN A 86 -13.59 -8.20 -1.05
C GLN A 86 -12.82 -8.83 -2.21
N ALA A 87 -12.05 -8.04 -2.96
CA ALA A 87 -11.24 -8.55 -4.05
C ALA A 87 -10.12 -9.49 -3.55
N LYS A 88 -9.52 -9.18 -2.40
CA LYS A 88 -8.39 -9.95 -1.84
C LYS A 88 -8.79 -11.13 -0.96
N LYS A 89 -9.94 -11.06 -0.29
CA LYS A 89 -10.36 -12.02 0.76
C LYS A 89 -11.77 -12.58 0.56
N GLY A 90 -12.54 -12.06 -0.39
CA GLY A 90 -13.90 -12.50 -0.66
C GLY A 90 -14.95 -11.89 0.30
N ALA A 91 -16.21 -12.08 -0.05
CA ALA A 91 -17.35 -11.50 0.66
C ALA A 91 -17.53 -12.06 2.07
N GLY A 92 -17.35 -13.37 2.28
CA GLY A 92 -17.52 -14.00 3.59
C GLY A 92 -16.55 -13.46 4.64
N PHE A 93 -15.28 -13.30 4.26
CA PHE A 93 -14.28 -12.66 5.12
C PHE A 93 -14.68 -11.21 5.43
N TYR A 94 -15.09 -10.44 4.41
CA TYR A 94 -15.45 -9.04 4.62
C TYR A 94 -16.65 -8.88 5.56
N ILE A 95 -17.69 -9.71 5.42
CA ILE A 95 -18.85 -9.71 6.33
C ILE A 95 -18.41 -10.02 7.76
N LEU A 96 -17.65 -11.10 7.97
CA LEU A 96 -17.15 -11.46 9.30
C LEU A 96 -16.29 -10.34 9.90
N PHE A 97 -15.42 -9.76 9.09
CA PHE A 97 -14.56 -8.65 9.48
C PHE A 97 -15.38 -7.44 9.96
N VAL A 98 -16.38 -7.02 9.17
CA VAL A 98 -17.28 -5.91 9.52
C VAL A 98 -18.00 -6.20 10.83
N LEU A 99 -18.57 -7.39 11.00
CA LEU A 99 -19.32 -7.76 12.21
C LEU A 99 -18.45 -7.73 13.47
N VAL A 100 -17.25 -8.31 13.40
CA VAL A 100 -16.31 -8.35 14.54
C VAL A 100 -15.80 -6.96 14.86
N VAL A 101 -15.33 -6.20 13.86
CA VAL A 101 -14.78 -4.87 14.09
C VAL A 101 -15.85 -3.92 14.61
N ALA A 102 -17.05 -3.90 14.02
CA ALA A 102 -18.16 -3.08 14.49
C ALA A 102 -18.51 -3.40 15.95
N SER A 103 -18.64 -4.69 16.29
CA SER A 103 -18.99 -5.12 17.65
C SER A 103 -17.97 -4.63 18.67
N LEU A 104 -16.68 -4.86 18.40
CA LEU A 104 -15.59 -4.49 19.32
C LEU A 104 -15.42 -2.96 19.42
N SER A 105 -15.50 -2.24 18.30
CA SER A 105 -15.36 -0.78 18.29
C SER A 105 -16.53 -0.09 18.99
N ASN A 106 -17.76 -0.56 18.76
CA ASN A 106 -18.96 0.01 19.38
C ASN A 106 -18.98 -0.28 20.88
N LEU A 107 -18.64 -1.52 21.27
CA LEU A 107 -18.53 -1.89 22.68
C LEU A 107 -17.52 -1.01 23.40
N ALA A 108 -16.31 -0.85 22.84
CA ALA A 108 -15.28 -0.01 23.43
C ALA A 108 -15.75 1.45 23.55
N GLN A 109 -16.35 2.00 22.49
CA GLN A 109 -16.88 3.36 22.53
C GLN A 109 -17.87 3.56 23.67
N TYR A 110 -18.79 2.62 23.87
CA TYR A 110 -19.74 2.68 24.97
C TYR A 110 -19.07 2.53 26.34
N LEU A 111 -18.16 1.57 26.50
CA LEU A 111 -17.49 1.32 27.79
C LEU A 111 -16.65 2.52 28.25
N PHE A 112 -16.04 3.27 27.33
CA PHE A 112 -15.22 4.42 27.68
C PHE A 112 -15.98 5.75 27.79
N THR A 113 -17.17 5.85 27.19
CA THR A 113 -17.95 7.10 27.21
C THR A 113 -19.25 7.03 27.98
N HIS A 114 -19.71 5.83 28.31
CA HIS A 114 -21.02 5.55 28.95
C HIS A 114 -22.21 6.18 28.23
N SER A 115 -22.04 6.54 26.95
CA SER A 115 -23.06 7.22 26.15
C SER A 115 -23.50 6.32 25.01
N PRO A 116 -24.82 6.08 24.83
CA PRO A 116 -25.34 5.36 23.67
C PRO A 116 -25.40 6.23 22.41
N TYR A 117 -25.18 7.55 22.52
CA TYR A 117 -25.38 8.53 21.44
C TYR A 117 -24.16 8.63 20.52
N PHE A 118 -23.84 7.53 19.84
CA PHE A 118 -22.82 7.48 18.81
C PHE A 118 -23.26 6.54 17.68
N GLY A 119 -22.51 6.59 16.58
CA GLY A 119 -22.70 5.67 15.47
C GLY A 119 -21.90 6.07 14.25
N GLY A 120 -21.86 5.17 13.28
CA GLY A 120 -21.21 5.34 11.99
C GLY A 120 -20.28 4.19 11.66
N MET A 121 -19.98 4.02 10.38
CA MET A 121 -19.08 2.98 9.90
C MET A 121 -17.60 3.24 10.23
N SER A 122 -17.27 4.32 10.93
CA SER A 122 -15.90 4.83 11.01
C SER A 122 -14.96 3.90 11.80
N GLY A 123 -15.47 3.20 12.82
CA GLY A 123 -14.72 2.12 13.49
C GLY A 123 -14.37 0.99 12.51
N VAL A 124 -15.31 0.58 11.67
CA VAL A 124 -15.09 -0.41 10.61
C VAL A 124 -14.10 0.11 9.55
N VAL A 125 -14.23 1.38 9.14
CA VAL A 125 -13.31 2.03 8.20
C VAL A 125 -11.88 2.02 8.73
N TYR A 126 -11.67 2.41 9.99
CA TYR A 126 -10.36 2.38 10.63
C TYR A 126 -9.83 0.95 10.78
N GLY A 127 -10.70 -0.04 11.02
CA GLY A 127 -10.30 -1.45 10.98
C GLY A 127 -9.87 -1.92 9.60
N LEU A 128 -10.61 -1.58 8.54
CA LEU A 128 -10.23 -1.91 7.17
C LEU A 128 -8.89 -1.26 6.83
N PHE A 129 -8.72 0.03 7.15
CA PHE A 129 -7.47 0.75 6.99
C PHE A 129 -6.31 0.05 7.72
N GLY A 130 -6.45 -0.23 9.01
CA GLY A 130 -5.43 -0.92 9.80
C GLY A 130 -5.07 -2.29 9.24
N TYR A 131 -6.09 -3.05 8.81
CA TYR A 131 -5.87 -4.37 8.23
C TYR A 131 -5.09 -4.29 6.91
N ILE A 132 -5.54 -3.45 5.98
CA ILE A 132 -4.90 -3.29 4.66
C ILE A 132 -3.50 -2.73 4.83
N TRP A 133 -3.29 -1.74 5.70
CA TRP A 133 -2.00 -1.11 5.91
C TRP A 133 -0.96 -2.12 6.43
N ILE A 134 -1.31 -2.91 7.45
CA ILE A 134 -0.41 -3.93 7.99
C ILE A 134 -0.20 -5.08 6.99
N ARG A 135 -1.24 -5.55 6.30
CA ARG A 135 -1.08 -6.60 5.29
C ARG A 135 -0.23 -6.14 4.11
N GLY A 136 -0.48 -4.96 3.56
CA GLY A 136 0.29 -4.41 2.45
C GLY A 136 1.77 -4.24 2.80
N ARG A 137 2.06 -3.86 4.05
CA ARG A 137 3.44 -3.63 4.50
C ARG A 137 4.23 -4.90 4.81
N TYR A 138 3.56 -5.95 5.30
CA TYR A 138 4.21 -7.13 5.89
C TYR A 138 3.84 -8.48 5.24
N ASP A 139 2.88 -8.52 4.32
CA ASP A 139 2.50 -9.72 3.59
C ASP A 139 2.67 -9.53 2.09
N ALA A 140 3.80 -10.04 1.58
CA ALA A 140 4.13 -9.98 0.16
C ALA A 140 3.07 -10.65 -0.75
N LYS A 141 2.26 -11.61 -0.24
CA LYS A 141 1.19 -12.27 -1.01
C LYS A 141 -0.10 -11.47 -1.05
N PHE A 142 -0.27 -10.46 -0.19
CA PHE A 142 -1.46 -9.62 -0.20
C PHE A 142 -1.46 -8.70 -1.43
N SER A 143 -0.27 -8.28 -1.90
CA SER A 143 -0.05 -7.53 -3.16
C SER A 143 -1.05 -6.37 -3.32
N ALA A 144 -1.22 -5.59 -2.26
CA ALA A 144 -2.02 -4.39 -2.24
C ALA A 144 -1.50 -3.49 -1.13
N ASP A 145 -1.02 -2.32 -1.51
CA ASP A 145 -0.54 -1.31 -0.58
C ASP A 145 -1.43 -0.07 -0.66
N LEU A 146 -1.54 0.65 0.45
CA LEU A 146 -2.23 1.92 0.45
C LEU A 146 -1.27 3.01 -0.04
N PRO A 147 -1.71 3.93 -0.91
CA PRO A 147 -0.92 5.10 -1.25
C PRO A 147 -0.47 5.83 0.01
N LYS A 148 0.79 6.29 0.06
CA LYS A 148 1.32 7.04 1.21
C LYS A 148 0.45 8.25 1.56
N THR A 149 -0.13 8.89 0.55
CA THR A 149 -1.08 9.99 0.70
C THR A 149 -2.34 9.57 1.47
N THR A 150 -2.91 8.40 1.14
CA THR A 150 -4.05 7.82 1.88
C THR A 150 -3.69 7.52 3.32
N VAL A 151 -2.55 6.87 3.57
CA VAL A 151 -2.08 6.56 4.94
C VAL A 151 -1.91 7.84 5.76
N ASN A 152 -1.20 8.83 5.22
CA ASN A 152 -0.98 10.11 5.88
C ASN A 152 -2.30 10.82 6.17
N MET A 153 -3.20 10.87 5.18
CA MET A 153 -4.50 11.51 5.33
C MET A 153 -5.34 10.82 6.41
N MET A 154 -5.41 9.49 6.45
CA MET A 154 -6.19 8.76 7.45
C MET A 154 -5.62 8.89 8.87
N LEU A 155 -4.29 8.94 9.01
CA LEU A 155 -3.62 9.18 10.29
C LEU A 155 -3.76 10.63 10.77
N ILE A 156 -3.60 11.61 9.88
CA ILE A 156 -3.84 13.02 10.20
C ILE A 156 -5.31 13.22 10.60
N TRP A 157 -6.24 12.68 9.82
CA TRP A 157 -7.67 12.72 10.16
C TRP A 157 -7.96 12.07 11.51
N PHE A 158 -7.33 10.93 11.82
CA PHE A 158 -7.47 10.25 13.10
C PHE A 158 -7.05 11.16 14.26
N LEU A 159 -5.87 11.78 14.14
CA LEU A 159 -5.35 12.68 15.17
C LEU A 159 -6.22 13.94 15.31
N LEU A 160 -6.69 14.51 14.19
CA LEU A 160 -7.62 15.64 14.20
C LEU A 160 -8.93 15.30 14.91
N CYS A 161 -9.47 14.09 14.73
CA CYS A 161 -10.69 13.66 15.42
C CYS A 161 -10.52 13.67 16.95
N TRP A 162 -9.33 13.33 17.45
CA TRP A 162 -9.00 13.36 18.87
C TRP A 162 -8.88 14.78 19.45
N THR A 163 -8.68 15.82 18.63
CA THR A 163 -8.57 17.21 19.11
C THR A 163 -9.90 17.82 19.56
N GLY A 164 -11.04 17.26 19.15
CA GLY A 164 -12.38 17.82 19.39
C GLY A 164 -12.76 19.00 18.48
N LEU A 165 -11.86 19.48 17.62
CA LEU A 165 -12.12 20.59 16.68
C LEU A 165 -13.23 20.30 15.66
N LEU A 166 -13.53 19.01 15.45
CA LEU A 166 -14.52 18.52 14.48
C LEU A 166 -15.85 18.14 15.13
N GLY A 167 -16.05 18.49 16.42
CA GLY A 167 -17.22 18.13 17.19
C GLY A 167 -17.10 16.75 17.88
N PRO A 168 -18.21 16.22 18.42
CA PRO A 168 -18.21 14.95 19.15
C PRO A 168 -18.00 13.78 18.19
N ILE A 169 -16.81 13.18 18.23
CA ILE A 169 -16.44 12.03 17.41
C ILE A 169 -16.28 10.79 18.29
N ALA A 170 -16.71 9.64 17.77
CA ALA A 170 -16.55 8.34 18.39
C ALA A 170 -15.08 7.85 18.33
N ASN A 171 -14.19 8.57 19.01
CA ASN A 171 -12.75 8.37 18.93
C ASN A 171 -12.29 6.99 19.45
N TRP A 172 -12.96 6.44 20.46
CA TRP A 172 -12.68 5.08 20.94
C TRP A 172 -13.09 4.02 19.91
N ALA A 173 -14.19 4.25 19.17
CA ALA A 173 -14.54 3.38 18.05
C ALA A 173 -13.46 3.40 16.96
N HIS A 174 -12.92 4.57 16.60
CA HIS A 174 -11.82 4.68 15.63
C HIS A 174 -10.58 3.93 16.11
N THR A 175 -10.16 4.18 17.35
CA THR A 175 -8.94 3.60 17.93
C THR A 175 -9.03 2.08 18.00
N VAL A 176 -10.13 1.55 18.54
CA VAL A 176 -10.30 0.09 18.66
C VAL A 176 -10.50 -0.54 17.30
N GLY A 177 -11.22 0.11 16.39
CA GLY A 177 -11.33 -0.32 15.00
C GLY A 177 -9.95 -0.51 14.37
N LEU A 178 -9.12 0.53 14.40
CA LEU A 178 -7.74 0.52 13.89
C LEU A 178 -6.90 -0.60 14.50
N VAL A 179 -6.90 -0.71 15.83
CA VAL A 179 -6.11 -1.71 16.56
C VAL A 179 -6.55 -3.12 16.21
N VAL A 180 -7.86 -3.40 16.23
CA VAL A 180 -8.40 -4.74 15.91
C VAL A 180 -8.05 -5.12 14.48
N GLY A 181 -8.23 -4.21 13.52
CA GLY A 181 -7.88 -4.45 12.13
C GLY A 181 -6.40 -4.74 11.92
N ALA A 182 -5.53 -3.92 12.52
CA ALA A 182 -4.07 -4.07 12.47
C ALA A 182 -3.61 -5.39 13.11
N LEU A 183 -4.14 -5.73 14.29
CA LEU A 183 -3.80 -6.98 14.99
C LEU A 183 -4.29 -8.21 14.21
N TRP A 184 -5.50 -8.17 13.64
CA TRP A 184 -6.01 -9.27 12.82
C TRP A 184 -5.11 -9.49 11.60
N ALA A 185 -4.69 -8.41 10.94
CA ALA A 185 -3.72 -8.49 9.85
C ALA A 185 -2.40 -9.13 10.30
N PHE A 186 -1.84 -8.66 11.41
CA PHE A 186 -0.56 -9.12 11.94
C PHE A 186 -0.57 -10.60 12.40
N LEU A 187 -1.63 -11.05 13.05
CA LEU A 187 -1.78 -12.46 13.41
C LEU A 187 -1.92 -13.33 12.14
N GLY A 188 -2.62 -12.82 11.13
CA GLY A 188 -2.75 -13.47 9.84
C GLY A 188 -1.45 -13.54 9.04
N THR A 189 -0.47 -12.65 9.25
CA THR A 189 0.84 -12.75 8.59
C THR A 189 1.75 -13.79 9.24
N ARG A 190 1.64 -14.01 10.56
CA ARG A 190 2.42 -15.02 11.31
C ARG A 190 1.96 -16.45 11.10
N ALA A 191 0.69 -16.66 10.76
CA ALA A 191 0.14 -17.98 10.46
C ALA A 191 0.60 -18.54 9.09
N LEU A 192 1.27 -17.73 8.27
CA LEU A 192 1.90 -18.19 7.04
C LEU A 192 3.35 -18.59 7.34
N PRO A 193 3.82 -19.79 6.93
CA PRO A 193 5.22 -20.17 7.13
C PRO A 193 6.13 -19.10 6.52
N ALA A 194 7.24 -18.81 7.20
CA ALA A 194 8.24 -17.86 6.74
C ALA A 194 8.63 -18.20 5.30
N MET A 195 8.29 -17.30 4.37
CA MET A 195 8.50 -17.52 2.95
C MET A 195 9.99 -17.67 2.63
N THR A 196 10.32 -18.71 1.87
CA THR A 196 11.65 -18.87 1.31
C THR A 196 11.83 -17.90 0.14
N ALA A 197 13.07 -17.64 -0.29
CA ALA A 197 13.35 -16.81 -1.46
C ALA A 197 12.65 -17.31 -2.74
N ALA A 198 12.30 -18.60 -2.80
CA ALA A 198 11.55 -19.22 -3.90
C ALA A 198 10.06 -18.81 -3.92
N ASP A 199 9.46 -18.51 -2.77
CA ASP A 199 8.05 -18.06 -2.68
C ASP A 199 7.88 -16.58 -3.08
N ARG A 200 8.98 -15.85 -3.26
CA ARG A 200 8.99 -14.48 -3.83
C ARG A 200 9.03 -14.48 -5.36
N ALA A 201 8.94 -15.65 -5.99
CA ALA A 201 8.83 -15.73 -7.45
C ALA A 201 7.50 -15.07 -7.88
N PRO A 202 7.55 -13.99 -8.67
CA PRO A 202 6.36 -13.27 -9.10
C PRO A 202 5.56 -14.12 -10.07
N GLN A 203 4.30 -14.40 -9.71
CA GLN A 203 3.46 -15.40 -10.37
C GLN A 203 2.89 -14.99 -11.73
N ASN A 204 3.29 -13.86 -12.32
CA ASN A 204 2.90 -13.44 -13.67
C ASN A 204 3.86 -12.38 -14.22
N GLN A 205 5.18 -12.57 -14.07
CA GLN A 205 6.13 -11.65 -14.70
C GLN A 205 6.04 -11.76 -16.23
N ARG A 206 5.74 -10.64 -16.88
CA ARG A 206 5.73 -10.49 -18.33
C ARG A 206 6.91 -9.63 -18.73
N LEU A 207 7.64 -10.09 -19.74
CA LEU A 207 8.65 -9.27 -20.37
C LEU A 207 7.96 -8.34 -21.36
N GLU A 208 8.10 -7.04 -21.15
CA GLU A 208 7.49 -5.99 -21.96
C GLU A 208 8.56 -5.01 -22.46
N TYR A 209 8.29 -4.34 -23.58
CA TYR A 209 9.10 -3.21 -24.01
C TYR A 209 8.91 -2.01 -23.06
N LEU A 210 9.90 -1.11 -23.02
CA LEU A 210 9.81 0.14 -22.27
C LEU A 210 8.60 0.96 -22.73
N SER A 211 7.78 1.38 -21.77
CA SER A 211 6.76 2.40 -22.00
C SER A 211 7.39 3.80 -22.05
N MET A 212 6.62 4.81 -22.46
CA MET A 212 7.07 6.21 -22.40
C MET A 212 7.46 6.64 -20.98
N ALA A 213 6.72 6.19 -19.97
CA ALA A 213 7.03 6.48 -18.58
C ALA A 213 8.35 5.83 -18.14
N ASP A 214 8.61 4.60 -18.58
CA ASP A 214 9.87 3.89 -18.28
C ASP A 214 11.05 4.61 -18.95
N MET A 215 10.90 5.04 -20.20
CA MET A 215 11.92 5.81 -20.93
C MET A 215 12.24 7.15 -20.25
N LEU A 216 11.21 7.89 -19.82
CA LEU A 216 11.38 9.16 -19.10
C LEU A 216 12.10 8.97 -17.76
N LEU A 217 11.77 7.89 -17.03
CA LEU A 217 12.41 7.57 -15.77
C LEU A 217 13.90 7.23 -15.95
N LEU A 218 14.22 6.39 -16.94
CA LEU A 218 15.61 6.09 -17.28
C LEU A 218 16.36 7.35 -17.71
N GLU A 219 15.71 8.28 -18.42
CA GLU A 219 16.34 9.55 -18.83
C GLU A 219 16.58 10.50 -17.65
N GLU A 220 15.67 10.59 -16.67
CA GLU A 220 15.89 11.32 -15.40
C GLU A 220 17.14 10.75 -14.69
N GLN A 221 17.27 9.43 -14.65
CA GLN A 221 18.40 8.72 -14.05
C GLN A 221 19.72 8.99 -14.79
N ARG A 222 19.73 8.92 -16.13
CA ARG A 222 20.91 9.26 -16.95
C ARG A 222 21.34 10.71 -16.76
N ARG A 223 20.39 11.64 -16.72
CA ARG A 223 20.67 13.07 -16.51
C ARG A 223 21.41 13.28 -15.20
N TRP A 224 20.93 12.67 -14.12
CA TRP A 224 21.58 12.79 -12.82
C TRP A 224 23.05 12.32 -12.83
N VAL A 225 23.36 11.25 -13.57
CA VAL A 225 24.75 10.79 -13.71
C VAL A 225 25.58 11.79 -14.53
N ARG A 226 25.05 12.29 -15.65
CA ARG A 226 25.73 13.26 -16.52
C ARG A 226 26.01 14.60 -15.84
N GLU A 227 25.15 15.04 -14.92
CA GLU A 227 25.35 16.25 -14.12
C GLU A 227 26.62 16.22 -13.23
N HIS A 228 27.27 15.06 -13.08
CA HIS A 228 28.56 14.96 -12.38
C HIS A 228 29.77 15.24 -13.28
N TYR A 229 29.57 15.38 -14.59
CA TYR A 229 30.59 15.92 -15.49
C TYR A 229 30.56 17.45 -15.51
N LEU A 230 31.72 18.04 -15.78
CA LEU A 230 31.77 19.42 -16.27
C LEU A 230 31.09 19.49 -17.66
N PRO A 231 30.42 20.60 -18.02
CA PRO A 231 29.71 20.71 -19.30
C PRO A 231 30.57 20.33 -20.52
N GLU A 232 31.84 20.73 -20.54
CA GLU A 232 32.80 20.41 -21.60
C GLU A 232 33.20 18.92 -21.66
N ALA A 233 32.99 18.16 -20.58
CA ALA A 233 33.37 16.76 -20.44
C ALA A 233 32.18 15.79 -20.54
N GLU A 234 30.94 16.28 -20.64
CA GLU A 234 29.72 15.46 -20.68
C GLU A 234 29.75 14.42 -21.80
N HIS A 235 30.34 14.77 -22.96
CA HIS A 235 30.52 13.89 -24.11
C HIS A 235 31.26 12.58 -23.78
N LYS A 236 32.07 12.54 -22.70
CA LYS A 236 32.76 11.31 -22.28
C LYS A 236 31.77 10.21 -21.90
N TYR A 237 30.59 10.56 -21.41
CA TYR A 237 29.52 9.62 -21.07
C TYR A 237 29.03 8.79 -22.27
N GLU A 238 29.27 9.22 -23.50
CA GLU A 238 28.88 8.48 -24.70
C GLU A 238 29.65 7.16 -24.86
N SER A 239 30.85 7.06 -24.29
CA SER A 239 31.66 5.84 -24.32
C SER A 239 31.34 4.88 -23.16
N VAL A 240 31.60 3.58 -23.36
CA VAL A 240 31.53 2.56 -22.28
C VAL A 240 32.48 2.93 -21.14
N GLU A 241 33.74 3.25 -21.47
CA GLU A 241 34.78 3.62 -20.50
C GLU A 241 34.37 4.86 -19.68
N GLY A 242 33.78 5.87 -20.31
CA GLY A 242 33.31 7.06 -19.61
C GLY A 242 32.18 6.75 -18.63
N LYS A 243 31.20 5.93 -19.01
CA LYS A 243 30.12 5.47 -18.10
C LYS A 243 30.69 4.76 -16.89
N LEU A 244 31.61 3.81 -17.08
CA LEU A 244 32.23 3.09 -15.96
C LEU A 244 33.06 4.02 -15.07
N SER A 245 33.84 4.91 -15.67
CA SER A 245 34.69 5.86 -14.95
C SER A 245 33.90 6.82 -14.07
N ILE A 246 32.76 7.35 -14.55
CA ILE A 246 31.94 8.27 -13.75
C ILE A 246 31.22 7.54 -12.62
N ILE A 247 30.77 6.31 -12.85
CA ILE A 247 30.17 5.48 -11.78
C ILE A 247 31.20 5.26 -10.67
N ASP A 248 32.42 4.86 -11.05
CA ASP A 248 33.51 4.61 -10.09
C ASP A 248 33.85 5.89 -9.30
N ALA A 249 33.98 7.03 -9.98
CA ALA A 249 34.21 8.31 -9.34
C ALA A 249 33.10 8.69 -8.34
N ILE A 250 31.82 8.53 -8.71
CA ILE A 250 30.68 8.83 -7.83
C ILE A 250 30.70 7.91 -6.60
N VAL A 251 30.91 6.60 -6.80
CA VAL A 251 30.96 5.61 -5.72
C VAL A 251 32.11 5.92 -4.76
N GLN A 252 33.30 6.21 -5.25
CA GLN A 252 34.47 6.52 -4.43
C GLN A 252 34.31 7.83 -3.65
N GLN A 253 33.84 8.90 -4.28
CA GLN A 253 33.62 10.20 -3.61
C GLN A 253 32.60 10.13 -2.47
N ASN A 254 31.71 9.15 -2.50
CA ASN A 254 30.61 9.00 -1.55
C ASN A 254 30.74 7.72 -0.71
N ALA A 255 31.91 7.08 -0.69
CA ALA A 255 32.18 5.92 0.14
C ALA A 255 31.87 6.25 1.62
N GLY A 256 30.89 5.56 2.20
CA GLY A 256 30.42 5.78 3.58
C GLY A 256 29.39 6.90 3.77
N SER A 257 29.12 7.73 2.76
CA SER A 257 28.16 8.84 2.88
C SER A 257 26.70 8.32 2.93
N GLN A 258 25.82 9.03 3.65
CA GLN A 258 24.37 8.75 3.58
C GLN A 258 23.75 9.21 2.26
N LYS A 259 24.44 10.08 1.50
CA LYS A 259 23.94 10.68 0.27
C LYS A 259 23.63 9.58 -0.76
N LEU A 260 24.60 8.70 -1.02
CA LEU A 260 24.47 7.57 -1.97
C LEU A 260 23.49 6.46 -1.54
N ARG A 261 22.85 6.55 -0.37
CA ARG A 261 21.83 5.59 0.08
C ARG A 261 20.42 5.98 -0.35
N GLN A 262 20.25 7.14 -1.01
CA GLN A 262 18.97 7.51 -1.59
C GLN A 262 18.66 6.61 -2.78
N LEU A 263 17.47 5.98 -2.77
CA LEU A 263 17.05 5.01 -3.79
C LEU A 263 17.23 5.55 -5.23
N LYS A 264 16.86 6.81 -5.48
CA LYS A 264 17.00 7.43 -6.81
C LYS A 264 18.44 7.44 -7.34
N GLN A 265 19.42 7.68 -6.47
CA GLN A 265 20.83 7.79 -6.87
C GLN A 265 21.42 6.42 -7.15
N MET A 266 21.09 5.43 -6.32
CA MET A 266 21.52 4.04 -6.56
C MET A 266 21.00 3.50 -7.90
N LEU A 267 19.72 3.75 -8.20
CA LEU A 267 19.10 3.35 -9.47
C LEU A 267 19.71 4.08 -10.68
N ALA A 268 20.16 5.32 -10.51
CA ALA A 268 20.84 6.05 -11.55
C ALA A 268 22.21 5.44 -11.90
N LEU A 269 22.96 4.98 -10.91
CA LEU A 269 24.20 4.24 -11.13
C LEU A 269 23.96 2.90 -11.83
N ASP A 270 22.94 2.14 -11.40
CA ASP A 270 22.55 0.89 -12.06
C ASP A 270 22.19 1.13 -13.54
N THR A 271 21.49 2.23 -13.84
CA THR A 271 21.12 2.60 -15.20
C THR A 271 22.33 2.92 -16.06
N ALA A 272 23.30 3.67 -15.54
CA ALA A 272 24.54 3.96 -16.27
C ALA A 272 25.37 2.69 -16.54
N LEU A 273 25.42 1.76 -15.57
CA LEU A 273 26.07 0.46 -15.77
C LEU A 273 25.35 -0.36 -16.85
N ALA A 274 24.02 -0.37 -16.83
CA ALA A 274 23.22 -1.05 -17.82
C ALA A 274 23.34 -0.44 -19.22
N ASP A 275 23.43 0.88 -19.35
CA ASP A 275 23.70 1.53 -20.64
C ASP A 275 25.08 1.14 -21.21
N ALA A 276 26.08 0.99 -20.34
CA ALA A 276 27.40 0.48 -20.75
C ALA A 276 27.30 -0.96 -21.28
N LEU A 277 26.53 -1.83 -20.59
CA LEU A 277 26.30 -3.22 -21.02
C LEU A 277 25.51 -3.29 -22.34
N VAL A 278 24.49 -2.45 -22.52
CA VAL A 278 23.74 -2.33 -23.78
C VAL A 278 24.67 -1.96 -24.93
N GLN A 279 25.52 -0.97 -24.73
CA GLN A 279 26.46 -0.49 -25.75
C GLN A 279 27.51 -1.55 -26.12
N ASP A 280 28.04 -2.28 -25.15
CA ASP A 280 29.08 -3.30 -25.39
C ASP A 280 28.51 -4.62 -25.93
N THR A 281 27.38 -5.07 -25.41
CA THR A 281 26.84 -6.41 -25.71
C THR A 281 25.76 -6.42 -26.79
N GLY A 282 25.17 -5.26 -27.12
CA GLY A 282 24.00 -5.18 -27.99
C GLY A 282 22.70 -5.66 -27.34
N ALA A 283 22.67 -5.84 -26.01
CA ALA A 283 21.44 -6.10 -25.28
C ALA A 283 20.44 -4.95 -25.43
N GLN A 284 19.15 -5.24 -25.26
CA GLN A 284 18.08 -4.27 -25.34
C GLN A 284 17.46 -4.01 -23.97
N TRP A 285 17.01 -2.78 -23.74
CA TRP A 285 16.22 -2.47 -22.57
C TRP A 285 14.82 -3.09 -22.66
N ALA A 286 14.39 -3.71 -21.57
CA ALA A 286 13.04 -4.23 -21.40
C ALA A 286 12.57 -4.01 -19.96
N VAL A 287 11.35 -4.44 -19.68
CA VAL A 287 10.74 -4.37 -18.36
C VAL A 287 10.20 -5.74 -17.99
N LEU A 288 10.55 -6.23 -16.81
CA LEU A 288 9.78 -7.27 -16.15
C LEU A 288 8.62 -6.61 -15.41
N ALA A 289 7.42 -6.75 -15.98
CA ALA A 289 6.19 -6.21 -15.42
C ALA A 289 5.40 -7.30 -14.70
N ASP A 290 4.86 -6.97 -13.54
CA ASP A 290 3.73 -7.68 -12.92
C ASP A 290 2.56 -6.70 -12.72
N ASP A 291 1.47 -7.14 -12.11
CA ASP A 291 0.27 -6.32 -11.93
C ASP A 291 0.53 -5.03 -11.09
N ASP A 292 1.60 -4.99 -10.30
CA ASP A 292 1.90 -3.92 -9.34
C ASP A 292 3.21 -3.17 -9.63
N LYS A 293 4.15 -3.76 -10.39
CA LYS A 293 5.53 -3.30 -10.53
C LYS A 293 6.07 -3.48 -11.93
N ARG A 294 6.90 -2.52 -12.34
CA ARG A 294 7.68 -2.53 -13.58
C ARG A 294 9.15 -2.38 -13.20
N VAL A 295 9.95 -3.41 -13.49
CA VAL A 295 11.38 -3.45 -13.15
C VAL A 295 12.20 -3.42 -14.43
N PRO A 296 13.08 -2.41 -14.63
CA PRO A 296 13.97 -2.38 -15.79
C PRO A 296 14.92 -3.59 -15.80
N VAL A 297 15.07 -4.19 -16.97
CA VAL A 297 15.97 -5.32 -17.22
C VAL A 297 16.68 -5.13 -18.56
N LEU A 298 17.79 -5.83 -18.74
CA LEU A 298 18.40 -6.01 -20.05
C LEU A 298 18.02 -7.37 -20.61
N MET A 299 17.56 -7.38 -21.86
CA MET A 299 17.25 -8.57 -22.62
C MET A 299 18.27 -8.75 -23.74
N LYS A 300 18.82 -9.94 -23.89
CA LYS A 300 19.65 -10.28 -25.05
C LYS A 300 19.14 -11.55 -25.71
N GLU A 301 18.90 -11.44 -27.01
CA GLU A 301 18.53 -12.58 -27.86
C GLU A 301 19.80 -13.28 -28.34
N GLY A 302 19.82 -14.62 -28.19
CA GLY A 302 20.89 -15.52 -28.59
C GLY A 302 20.32 -16.93 -28.75
N ALA A 303 21.10 -17.99 -28.49
CA ALA A 303 20.58 -19.36 -28.46
C ALA A 303 19.49 -19.56 -27.38
N ARG A 304 19.57 -18.79 -26.29
CA ARG A 304 18.53 -18.63 -25.27
C ARG A 304 18.31 -17.16 -24.96
N MET A 305 17.07 -16.78 -24.70
CA MET A 305 16.75 -15.43 -24.24
C MET A 305 17.34 -15.23 -22.84
N GLN A 306 18.23 -14.25 -22.72
CA GLN A 306 18.78 -13.85 -21.44
C GLN A 306 18.10 -12.61 -20.91
N VAL A 307 17.81 -12.59 -19.60
CA VAL A 307 17.26 -11.43 -18.90
C VAL A 307 18.13 -11.13 -17.69
N LEU A 308 18.72 -9.94 -17.65
CA LEU A 308 19.58 -9.47 -16.57
C LEU A 308 18.88 -8.32 -15.82
N ALA A 309 18.75 -8.46 -14.50
CA ALA A 309 18.20 -7.41 -13.66
C ALA A 309 19.17 -6.22 -13.52
N VAL A 310 18.65 -5.00 -13.62
CA VAL A 310 19.43 -3.76 -13.49
C VAL A 310 19.37 -3.29 -12.03
N ASN A 311 20.19 -3.92 -11.16
CA ASN A 311 20.20 -3.62 -9.72
C ASN A 311 21.53 -3.97 -9.00
N ALA A 312 22.62 -4.21 -9.72
CA ALA A 312 23.87 -4.70 -9.13
C ALA A 312 24.47 -3.71 -8.13
N ILE A 313 24.60 -2.44 -8.51
CA ILE A 313 25.18 -1.38 -7.67
C ILE A 313 24.26 -1.07 -6.49
N SER A 314 22.95 -0.92 -6.72
CA SER A 314 22.01 -0.65 -5.63
C SER A 314 21.96 -1.78 -4.61
N THR A 315 22.06 -3.03 -5.05
CA THR A 315 22.09 -4.20 -4.15
C THR A 315 23.32 -4.17 -3.25
N LEU A 316 24.50 -3.89 -3.81
CA LEU A 316 25.74 -3.85 -3.03
C LEU A 316 25.78 -2.68 -2.06
N LEU A 317 25.36 -1.48 -2.49
CA LEU A 317 25.25 -0.30 -1.62
C LEU A 317 24.30 -0.54 -0.44
N GLN A 318 23.16 -1.20 -0.66
CA GLN A 318 22.22 -1.51 0.41
C GLN A 318 22.77 -2.51 1.43
N ARG A 319 23.66 -3.41 1.00
CA ARG A 319 24.33 -4.38 1.88
C ARG A 319 25.57 -3.81 2.55
N GLY A 320 26.03 -2.62 2.15
CA GLY A 320 27.29 -2.05 2.61
C GLY A 320 28.52 -2.80 2.09
N GLU A 321 28.38 -3.48 0.95
CA GLU A 321 29.48 -4.21 0.31
C GLU A 321 30.30 -3.27 -0.58
N ALA A 322 31.60 -3.57 -0.72
CA ALA A 322 32.49 -2.82 -1.60
C ALA A 322 32.10 -3.02 -3.07
N ILE A 323 32.24 -1.96 -3.86
CA ILE A 323 31.93 -1.97 -5.30
C ILE A 323 33.22 -1.81 -6.09
N VAL A 324 33.48 -2.79 -6.96
CA VAL A 324 34.52 -2.73 -7.98
C VAL A 324 33.81 -2.66 -9.33
N VAL A 325 33.63 -1.45 -9.87
CA VAL A 325 32.75 -1.20 -11.03
C VAL A 325 33.15 -2.04 -12.25
N GLN A 326 34.45 -2.12 -12.54
CA GLN A 326 34.96 -2.90 -13.66
C GLN A 326 34.62 -4.39 -13.52
N GLN A 327 34.76 -4.94 -12.32
CA GLN A 327 34.45 -6.34 -12.06
C GLN A 327 32.95 -6.62 -12.24
N LEU A 328 32.08 -5.73 -11.72
CA LEU A 328 30.63 -5.86 -11.91
C LEU A 328 30.23 -5.80 -13.38
N PHE A 329 30.87 -4.92 -14.15
CA PHE A 329 30.65 -4.82 -15.58
C PHE A 329 31.04 -6.11 -16.30
N GLU A 330 32.26 -6.63 -16.07
CA GLU A 330 32.73 -7.87 -16.73
C GLU A 330 31.87 -9.09 -16.34
N ASP A 331 31.49 -9.23 -15.06
CA ASP A 331 30.65 -10.33 -14.61
C ASP A 331 29.26 -10.30 -15.26
N ALA A 332 28.66 -9.11 -15.37
CA ALA A 332 27.37 -8.93 -16.03
C ALA A 332 27.44 -9.11 -17.54
N ARG A 333 28.51 -8.61 -18.15
CA ARG A 333 28.83 -8.74 -19.58
C ARG A 333 28.99 -10.21 -19.97
N LEU A 334 29.76 -10.98 -19.20
CA LEU A 334 29.94 -12.41 -19.42
C LEU A 334 28.64 -13.18 -19.33
N ARG A 335 27.76 -12.85 -18.37
CA ARG A 335 26.43 -13.45 -18.29
C ARG A 335 25.67 -13.22 -19.60
N LEU A 336 25.51 -11.97 -20.02
CA LEU A 336 24.81 -11.58 -21.26
C LEU A 336 25.37 -12.23 -22.53
N LEU A 337 26.65 -12.61 -22.53
CA LEU A 337 27.34 -13.22 -23.67
C LEU A 337 27.41 -14.76 -23.62
N GLN A 338 26.96 -15.40 -22.54
CA GLN A 338 26.91 -16.88 -22.47
C GLN A 338 25.89 -17.42 -23.49
N GLU A 339 26.35 -18.27 -24.42
CA GLU A 339 25.49 -18.93 -25.41
C GLU A 339 24.73 -20.12 -24.82
#